data_AF-A0A1Y2TIM0-F1
#
_entry.id   AF-A0A1Y2TIM0-F1
#
_cell.length_a   1.000
_cell.length_b   1.000
_cell.length_c   1.000
_cell.angle_alpha   90.00
_cell.angle_beta   90.00
_cell.angle_gamma   90.00
#
_symmetry.space_group_name_H-M   'P 1'
#
loop_
_entity.id
_entity.type
_entity.pdbx_description
1 polymer ?
#
loop_
_entity_poly.entity_id
_entity_poly.type
_entity_poly.pdbx_seq_one_letter_code
_entity_poly.pdbx_strand_id
1 'polypeptide(L)'
;MAQENQQPFTDDSKVPPRGRLPDGAQGAEHLRHIFYRMGFDDREIVALSGAHNLGRCHSDRSGFEGKWVNNPTRFSNQYFKVLLANEKDWKKKRLPNGVEQFVYVEEDADLASEDGEKPEELMMLPTDMALLSDPAFRPWVEKYAKDKDLFFDHFAKVFAKLLELGIRRDASGKVINEENVEDGYKSAPKKSDTATASGDQGPGQIGHEAAPLKEENKKFQGRKNGAKL
;
A
#
# COMPACT_ATOMS: atom_id res chain seq x y z
N MET A 1 -9.51 -8.17 -15.37
CA MET A 1 -9.18 -6.99 -16.21
C MET A 1 -8.75 -5.87 -15.30
N ALA A 2 -7.46 -5.54 -15.30
CA ALA A 2 -6.86 -4.25 -14.93
C ALA A 2 -5.42 -4.30 -15.45
N GLN A 3 -4.98 -3.20 -16.04
CA GLN A 3 -3.80 -3.06 -16.88
C GLN A 3 -2.50 -3.30 -16.10
N GLU A 4 -1.68 -4.24 -16.56
CA GLU A 4 -0.26 -4.32 -16.22
C GLU A 4 0.50 -3.49 -17.25
N ASN A 5 0.64 -2.19 -16.96
CA ASN A 5 1.37 -1.23 -17.78
C ASN A 5 2.65 -0.75 -17.06
N GLN A 6 3.33 -1.65 -16.35
CA GLN A 6 4.68 -1.40 -15.87
C GLN A 6 5.65 -2.23 -16.69
N GLN A 7 6.46 -1.53 -17.49
CA GLN A 7 7.59 -2.10 -18.22
C GLN A 7 8.49 -2.83 -17.22
N PRO A 8 8.83 -4.11 -17.42
CA PRO A 8 9.88 -4.74 -16.63
C PRO A 8 11.17 -3.98 -16.89
N PHE A 9 11.81 -3.45 -15.85
CA PHE A 9 13.15 -2.89 -15.98
C PHE A 9 14.07 -3.98 -16.55
N THR A 10 14.77 -3.68 -17.64
CA THR A 10 15.71 -4.61 -18.29
C THR A 10 17.01 -4.81 -17.50
N ASP A 11 17.19 -4.00 -16.45
CA ASP A 11 18.34 -4.01 -15.56
C ASP A 11 17.89 -4.29 -14.12
N ASP A 12 18.18 -5.50 -13.63
CA ASP A 12 17.87 -5.95 -12.27
C ASP A 12 18.50 -5.07 -11.18
N SER A 13 19.55 -4.29 -11.49
CA SER A 13 20.15 -3.35 -10.53
C SER A 13 19.26 -2.14 -10.24
N LYS A 14 18.28 -1.85 -11.12
CA LYS A 14 17.27 -0.81 -10.95
C LYS A 14 16.05 -1.31 -10.17
N VAL A 15 15.93 -2.63 -9.97
CA VAL A 15 14.87 -3.24 -9.19
C VAL A 15 15.35 -3.41 -7.74
N PRO A 16 14.55 -3.02 -6.73
CA PRO A 16 14.90 -3.32 -5.34
C PRO A 16 15.10 -4.82 -5.16
N PRO A 17 16.14 -5.25 -4.40
CA PRO A 17 16.32 -6.66 -4.07
C PRO A 17 15.04 -7.28 -3.51
N ARG A 18 14.76 -8.53 -3.93
CA ARG A 18 13.56 -9.27 -3.49
C ARG A 18 13.44 -9.25 -1.96
N GLY A 19 12.23 -9.01 -1.46
CA GLY A 19 11.93 -8.98 -0.02
C GLY A 19 12.07 -7.62 0.67
N ARG A 20 12.26 -6.51 -0.07
CA ARG A 20 12.25 -5.13 0.46
C ARG A 20 10.89 -4.42 0.40
N LEU A 21 9.78 -5.17 0.31
CA LEU A 21 8.46 -4.52 0.36
C LEU A 21 8.31 -3.76 1.68
N PRO A 22 7.70 -2.56 1.68
CA PRO A 22 7.43 -1.84 2.91
C PRO A 22 6.62 -2.70 3.89
N ASP A 23 7.12 -2.82 5.12
CA ASP A 23 6.50 -3.56 6.21
C ASP A 23 5.65 -2.63 7.09
N GLY A 24 4.33 -2.86 7.09
CA GLY A 24 3.37 -2.11 7.91
C GLY A 24 3.50 -2.35 9.42
N ALA A 25 4.28 -3.35 9.84
CA ALA A 25 4.55 -3.65 11.25
C ALA A 25 5.65 -2.77 11.87
N GLN A 26 6.31 -1.92 11.08
CA GLN A 26 7.43 -1.08 11.52
C GLN A 26 6.99 0.31 11.99
N GLY A 27 7.95 1.11 12.45
CA GLY A 27 7.73 2.48 12.95
C GLY A 27 8.15 3.60 11.99
N ALA A 28 8.25 4.81 12.52
CA ALA A 28 8.54 6.04 11.75
C ALA A 28 9.89 5.98 11.00
N GLU A 29 10.92 5.39 11.61
CA GLU A 29 12.23 5.25 10.97
C GLU A 29 12.17 4.38 9.70
N HIS A 30 11.31 3.37 9.67
CA HIS A 30 11.09 2.57 8.47
C HIS A 30 10.36 3.36 7.39
N LEU A 31 9.35 4.15 7.78
CA LEU A 31 8.69 5.06 6.84
C LEU A 31 9.70 6.03 6.21
N ARG A 32 10.54 6.69 7.02
CA ARG A 32 11.61 7.56 6.50
C ARG A 32 12.58 6.80 5.61
N HIS A 33 13.05 5.63 6.05
CA HIS A 33 13.99 4.81 5.27
C HIS A 33 13.48 4.52 3.85
N ILE A 34 12.18 4.24 3.70
CA ILE A 34 11.56 3.98 2.40
C ILE A 34 11.33 5.28 1.63
N PHE A 35 10.63 6.25 2.24
CA PHE A 35 10.13 7.43 1.54
C PHE A 35 11.19 8.48 1.24
N TYR A 36 12.20 8.63 2.09
CA TYR A 36 13.30 9.59 1.82
C TYR A 36 14.10 9.18 0.60
N ARG A 37 14.28 7.87 0.37
CA ARG A 37 14.95 7.34 -0.83
C ARG A 37 14.18 7.63 -2.12
N MET A 38 12.88 7.89 -2.00
CA MET A 38 11.99 8.30 -3.10
C MET A 38 11.82 9.83 -3.15
N GLY A 39 12.56 10.59 -2.32
CA GLY A 39 12.52 12.05 -2.31
C GLY A 39 11.30 12.67 -1.64
N PHE A 40 10.62 11.93 -0.75
CA PHE A 40 9.51 12.47 0.04
C PHE A 40 9.96 12.96 1.41
N ASP A 41 9.43 14.10 1.84
CA ASP A 41 9.64 14.65 3.19
C ASP A 41 8.62 14.11 4.22
N ASP A 42 8.80 14.43 5.51
CA ASP A 42 7.91 13.98 6.59
C ASP A 42 6.45 14.39 6.40
N ARG A 43 6.18 15.60 5.91
CA ARG A 43 4.82 16.07 5.64
C ARG A 43 4.20 15.27 4.50
N GLU A 44 4.97 14.99 3.46
CA GLU A 44 4.54 14.23 2.30
C GLU A 44 4.24 12.77 2.64
N ILE A 45 5.05 12.15 3.52
CA ILE A 45 4.79 10.83 4.09
C ILE A 45 3.42 10.82 4.79
N VAL A 46 3.20 11.75 5.73
CA VAL A 46 1.93 11.83 6.48
C VAL A 46 0.77 12.08 5.53
N ALA A 47 0.93 12.94 4.52
CA ALA A 47 -0.11 13.20 3.53
C ALA A 47 -0.48 11.89 2.79
N LEU A 48 0.50 11.16 2.26
CA LEU A 48 0.26 9.90 1.56
C LEU A 48 -0.38 8.82 2.44
N SER A 49 0.00 8.73 3.71
CA SER A 49 -0.65 7.83 4.67
C SER A 49 -2.16 8.09 4.79
N GLY A 50 -2.62 9.31 4.54
CA GLY A 50 -4.04 9.66 4.47
C GLY A 50 -4.84 8.87 3.42
N ALA A 51 -4.17 8.23 2.44
CA ALA A 51 -4.81 7.31 1.50
C ALA A 51 -5.49 6.12 2.20
N HIS A 52 -5.06 5.75 3.40
CA HIS A 52 -5.72 4.72 4.24
C HIS A 52 -7.15 5.08 4.65
N ASN A 53 -7.62 6.30 4.38
CA ASN A 53 -9.05 6.60 4.39
C ASN A 53 -9.86 5.74 3.39
N LEU A 54 -9.21 5.15 2.37
CA LEU A 54 -9.85 4.31 1.38
C LEU A 54 -9.51 2.84 1.57
N GLY A 55 -10.50 1.98 1.33
CA GLY A 55 -10.34 0.54 1.30
C GLY A 55 -10.11 -0.10 2.67
N ARG A 56 -9.40 -1.24 2.65
CA ARG A 56 -9.16 -2.11 3.80
C ARG A 56 -7.94 -2.99 3.57
N CYS A 57 -7.36 -3.50 4.65
CA CYS A 57 -6.42 -4.61 4.60
C CYS A 57 -7.16 -5.95 4.43
N HIS A 58 -6.45 -6.91 3.83
CA HIS A 58 -6.89 -8.28 3.65
C HIS A 58 -5.78 -9.24 4.09
N SER A 59 -6.11 -10.15 5.00
CA SER A 59 -5.15 -11.05 5.66
C SER A 59 -4.41 -11.98 4.70
N ASP A 60 -5.01 -12.34 3.57
CA ASP A 60 -4.40 -13.15 2.51
C ASP A 60 -3.43 -12.38 1.61
N ARG A 61 -3.38 -11.04 1.73
CA ARG A 61 -2.51 -10.16 0.94
C ARG A 61 -1.38 -9.56 1.76
N SER A 62 -1.72 -8.77 2.78
CA SER A 62 -0.76 -8.03 3.60
C SER A 62 -0.48 -8.71 4.95
N GLY A 63 -1.30 -9.68 5.35
CA GLY A 63 -1.29 -10.23 6.70
C GLY A 63 -2.08 -9.40 7.72
N PHE A 64 -2.51 -8.19 7.38
CA PHE A 64 -3.38 -7.35 8.20
C PHE A 64 -4.84 -7.49 7.76
N GLU A 65 -5.80 -7.19 8.63
CA GLU A 65 -7.23 -7.36 8.33
C GLU A 65 -8.07 -6.17 8.83
N GLY A 66 -8.98 -5.69 7.98
CA GLY A 66 -10.00 -4.72 8.37
C GLY A 66 -9.86 -3.35 7.71
N LYS A 67 -10.85 -2.50 7.95
CA LYS A 67 -10.95 -1.13 7.39
C LYS A 67 -10.38 -0.11 8.40
N TRP A 68 -9.81 0.98 7.91
CA TRP A 68 -9.33 2.07 8.77
C TRP A 68 -10.43 3.03 9.21
N VAL A 69 -11.49 3.16 8.40
CA VAL A 69 -12.61 4.08 8.63
C VAL A 69 -13.95 3.42 8.32
N ASN A 70 -15.04 3.93 8.90
CA ASN A 70 -16.40 3.37 8.73
C ASN A 70 -16.87 3.39 7.27
N ASN A 71 -16.55 4.46 6.52
CA ASN A 71 -16.91 4.61 5.11
C ASN A 71 -15.67 4.56 4.18
N PRO A 72 -15.15 3.35 3.86
CA PRO A 72 -13.89 3.18 3.15
C PRO A 72 -13.97 3.45 1.64
N THR A 73 -15.13 3.84 1.11
CA THR A 73 -15.32 4.11 -0.34
C THR A 73 -15.39 5.60 -0.67
N ARG A 74 -15.32 6.48 0.35
CA ARG A 74 -15.37 7.93 0.17
C ARG A 74 -14.09 8.59 0.67
N PHE A 75 -13.40 9.30 -0.22
CA PHE A 75 -12.20 10.04 0.16
C PHE A 75 -12.55 11.24 1.07
N SER A 76 -11.93 11.28 2.24
CA SER A 76 -12.17 12.28 3.30
C SER A 76 -10.95 12.37 4.23
N ASN A 77 -10.99 13.26 5.23
CA ASN A 77 -9.97 13.31 6.29
C ASN A 77 -10.34 12.47 7.54
N GLN A 78 -11.31 11.55 7.41
CA GLN A 78 -11.81 10.73 8.52
C GLN A 78 -10.71 9.84 9.11
N TYR A 79 -9.77 9.35 8.29
CA TYR A 79 -8.61 8.59 8.76
C TYR A 79 -7.86 9.32 9.88
N PHE A 80 -7.45 10.58 9.67
CA PHE A 80 -6.73 11.35 10.70
C PHE A 80 -7.60 11.67 11.91
N LYS A 81 -8.90 11.93 11.69
CA LYS A 81 -9.85 12.18 12.79
C LYS A 81 -10.02 10.97 13.70
N VAL A 82 -10.24 9.80 13.11
CA VAL A 82 -10.39 8.53 13.84
C VAL A 82 -9.09 8.15 14.54
N LEU A 83 -7.95 8.30 13.87
CA LEU A 83 -6.64 8.01 14.43
C LEU A 83 -6.38 8.84 15.70
N LEU A 84 -6.62 10.16 15.66
CA LEU A 84 -6.43 11.07 16.81
C LEU A 84 -7.49 10.95 17.89
N ALA A 85 -8.78 10.87 17.51
CA ALA A 85 -9.88 10.87 18.47
C ALA A 85 -9.82 9.66 19.41
N ASN A 86 -9.32 8.52 18.89
CA ASN A 86 -9.26 7.25 19.61
C ASN A 86 -7.84 6.90 20.07
N GLU A 87 -6.91 7.88 20.14
CA GLU A 87 -5.48 7.66 20.44
C GLU A 87 -5.26 6.79 21.71
N LYS A 88 -6.12 6.92 22.71
CA LYS A 88 -6.02 6.20 23.99
C LYS A 88 -6.75 4.85 24.00
N ASP A 89 -7.58 4.60 22.99
CA ASP A 89 -8.53 3.48 22.96
C ASP A 89 -8.10 2.36 22.01
N TRP A 90 -7.07 2.61 21.19
CA TRP A 90 -6.45 1.59 20.33
C TRP A 90 -5.84 0.45 21.14
N LYS A 91 -6.37 -0.77 20.93
CA LYS A 91 -5.87 -1.99 21.59
C LYS A 91 -5.08 -2.83 20.61
N LYS A 92 -3.94 -3.38 21.06
CA LYS A 92 -3.18 -4.35 20.25
C LYS A 92 -3.96 -5.66 20.14
N LYS A 93 -4.07 -6.18 18.92
CA LYS A 93 -4.69 -7.48 18.59
C LYS A 93 -3.71 -8.28 17.75
N ARG A 94 -3.45 -9.51 18.18
CA ARG A 94 -2.71 -10.50 17.40
C ARG A 94 -3.67 -11.30 16.53
N LEU A 95 -3.46 -11.29 15.23
CA LEU A 95 -4.24 -12.06 14.27
C LEU A 95 -3.83 -13.54 14.24
N PRO A 96 -4.67 -14.45 13.69
CA PRO A 96 -4.35 -15.88 13.60
C PRO A 96 -3.05 -16.20 12.84
N ASN A 97 -2.64 -15.33 11.92
CA ASN A 97 -1.39 -15.46 11.17
C ASN A 97 -0.15 -14.94 11.94
N GLY A 98 -0.32 -14.49 13.18
CA GLY A 98 0.74 -14.02 14.06
C GLY A 98 1.06 -12.52 13.97
N VAL A 99 0.53 -11.81 12.96
CA VAL A 99 0.72 -10.36 12.79
C VAL A 99 -0.03 -9.59 13.87
N GLU A 100 0.57 -8.51 14.37
CA GLU A 100 -0.05 -7.60 15.33
C GLU A 100 -0.54 -6.34 14.64
N GLN A 101 -1.77 -5.93 14.97
CA GLN A 101 -2.36 -4.67 14.55
C GLN A 101 -3.06 -3.99 15.73
N PHE A 102 -3.48 -2.75 15.55
CA PHE A 102 -4.29 -2.03 16.52
C PHE A 102 -5.75 -2.07 16.09
N VAL A 103 -6.65 -2.19 17.06
CA VAL A 103 -8.08 -2.24 16.82
C VAL A 103 -8.82 -1.30 17.75
N TYR A 104 -9.91 -0.75 17.24
CA TYR A 104 -10.85 0.06 17.97
C TYR A 104 -12.27 -0.40 17.60
N VAL A 105 -13.10 -0.52 18.62
CA VAL A 105 -14.53 -0.81 18.50
C VAL A 105 -15.23 0.34 19.21
N GLU A 106 -16.20 0.97 18.54
CA GLU A 106 -17.00 2.04 19.16
C GLU A 106 -17.77 1.48 20.37
N GLU A 107 -17.79 2.19 21.49
CA GLU A 107 -18.39 1.71 22.76
C GLU A 107 -19.88 1.36 22.61
N ASP A 108 -20.61 2.06 21.74
CA ASP A 108 -22.03 1.81 21.47
C ASP A 108 -22.27 0.68 20.44
N ALA A 109 -21.22 0.10 19.86
CA ALA A 109 -21.35 -1.01 18.91
C ALA A 109 -21.78 -2.33 19.59
N ASP A 110 -21.66 -2.41 20.92
CA ASP A 110 -22.14 -3.54 21.73
C ASP A 110 -23.67 -3.53 21.91
N LEU A 111 -24.37 -2.48 21.47
CA LEU A 111 -25.79 -2.55 21.14
C LEU A 111 -25.94 -3.35 19.84
N ALA A 112 -25.59 -4.63 19.93
CA ALA A 112 -25.56 -5.57 18.83
C ALA A 112 -26.85 -5.43 18.02
N SER A 113 -26.68 -5.23 16.71
CA SER A 113 -27.71 -5.49 15.71
C SER A 113 -28.48 -6.75 16.12
N GLU A 114 -29.82 -6.70 16.13
CA GLU A 114 -30.69 -7.83 16.49
C GLU A 114 -30.38 -9.12 15.68
N ASP A 115 -29.62 -8.95 14.60
CA ASP A 115 -29.23 -9.94 13.60
C ASP A 115 -27.95 -10.72 13.95
N GLY A 116 -27.29 -10.43 15.08
CA GLY A 116 -26.07 -11.12 15.53
C GLY A 116 -24.81 -10.78 14.72
N GLU A 117 -24.80 -9.67 13.99
CA GLU A 117 -23.59 -9.17 13.34
C GLU A 117 -22.56 -8.73 14.38
N LYS A 118 -21.28 -8.94 14.05
CA LYS A 118 -20.18 -8.50 14.91
C LYS A 118 -20.08 -6.97 14.88
N PRO A 119 -19.78 -6.32 16.01
CA PRO A 119 -19.56 -4.88 16.03
C PRO A 119 -18.50 -4.48 15.01
N GLU A 120 -18.71 -3.34 14.35
CA GLU A 120 -17.78 -2.85 13.34
C GLU A 120 -16.43 -2.49 13.99
N GLU A 121 -15.41 -3.29 13.68
CA GLU A 121 -14.05 -3.09 14.17
C GLU A 121 -13.24 -2.27 13.15
N LEU A 122 -12.67 -1.16 13.61
CA LEU A 122 -11.67 -0.40 12.88
C LEU A 122 -10.26 -0.88 13.25
N MET A 123 -9.35 -0.72 12.31
CA MET A 123 -7.95 -1.10 12.50
C MET A 123 -6.97 0.03 12.18
N MET A 124 -5.80 -0.02 12.82
CA MET A 124 -4.61 0.76 12.47
C MET A 124 -3.38 -0.15 12.41
N LEU A 125 -2.51 0.08 11.44
CA LEU A 125 -1.21 -0.57 11.35
C LEU A 125 -0.25 0.01 12.40
N PRO A 126 0.79 -0.72 12.82
CA PRO A 126 1.88 -0.12 13.59
C PRO A 126 2.50 1.13 12.92
N THR A 127 2.59 1.16 11.58
CA THR A 127 3.02 2.37 10.86
C THR A 127 2.02 3.53 10.95
N ASP A 128 0.72 3.27 11.07
CA ASP A 128 -0.29 4.33 11.29
C ASP A 128 -0.14 4.92 12.69
N MET A 129 0.07 4.06 13.70
CA MET A 129 0.32 4.50 15.08
C MET A 129 1.62 5.29 15.21
N ALA A 130 2.62 4.99 14.37
CA ALA A 130 3.87 5.74 14.32
C ALA A 130 3.67 7.22 13.93
N LEU A 131 2.58 7.55 13.22
CA LEU A 131 2.27 8.94 12.87
C LEU A 131 1.85 9.78 14.09
N LEU A 132 1.34 9.14 15.15
CA LEU A 132 0.94 9.80 16.39
C LEU A 132 2.11 9.94 17.38
N SER A 133 2.98 8.93 17.43
CA SER A 133 4.07 8.86 18.40
C SER A 133 5.32 9.62 17.95
N ASP A 134 5.51 9.82 16.64
CA ASP A 134 6.64 10.57 16.12
C ASP A 134 6.39 12.09 16.17
N PRO A 135 7.30 12.87 16.79
CA PRO A 135 7.10 14.31 17.01
C PRO A 135 7.15 15.15 15.73
N ALA A 136 7.74 14.66 14.63
CA ALA A 136 7.75 15.35 13.35
C ALA A 136 6.52 15.02 12.49
N PHE A 137 5.96 13.81 12.65
CA PHE A 137 4.72 13.43 11.95
C PHE A 137 3.46 13.98 12.62
N ARG A 138 3.38 13.93 13.96
CA ARG A 138 2.17 14.29 14.71
C ARG A 138 1.59 15.67 14.34
N PRO A 139 2.39 16.75 14.21
CA PRO A 139 1.84 18.06 13.86
C PRO A 139 1.11 18.08 12.51
N TRP A 140 1.49 17.22 11.56
CA TRP A 140 0.80 17.09 10.28
C TRP A 140 -0.49 16.30 10.39
N VAL A 141 -0.50 15.24 11.21
CA VAL A 141 -1.71 14.48 11.53
C VAL A 141 -2.77 15.39 12.16
N GLU A 142 -2.39 16.21 13.13
CA GLU A 142 -3.27 17.20 13.79
C GLU A 142 -3.81 18.25 12.80
N LYS A 143 -2.94 18.78 11.92
CA LYS A 143 -3.34 19.73 10.87
C LYS A 143 -4.34 19.11 9.91
N TYR A 144 -4.11 17.90 9.42
CA TYR A 144 -4.98 17.26 8.44
C TYR A 144 -6.31 16.77 9.03
N ALA A 145 -6.34 16.40 10.32
CA ALA A 145 -7.58 16.11 11.01
C ALA A 145 -8.46 17.37 11.18
N LYS A 146 -7.84 18.52 11.48
CA LYS A 146 -8.53 19.79 11.66
C LYS A 146 -8.95 20.44 10.34
N ASP A 147 -8.08 20.40 9.34
CA ASP A 147 -8.24 21.09 8.05
C ASP A 147 -8.23 20.09 6.90
N LYS A 148 -9.44 19.77 6.42
CA LYS A 148 -9.66 18.85 5.30
C LYS A 148 -9.16 19.43 3.97
N ASP A 149 -9.28 20.74 3.76
CA ASP A 149 -8.94 21.35 2.48
C ASP A 149 -7.41 21.45 2.34
N LEU A 150 -6.69 21.74 3.42
CA LEU A 150 -5.23 21.63 3.47
C LEU A 150 -4.75 20.20 3.20
N PHE A 151 -5.40 19.20 3.81
CA PHE A 151 -5.09 17.80 3.53
C PHE A 151 -5.28 17.47 2.05
N PHE A 152 -6.40 17.87 1.45
CA PHE A 152 -6.68 17.58 0.04
C PHE A 152 -5.70 18.24 -0.91
N ASP A 153 -5.34 19.51 -0.66
CA ASP A 153 -4.33 20.23 -1.45
C ASP A 153 -2.96 19.54 -1.40
N HIS A 154 -2.49 19.18 -0.21
CA HIS A 154 -1.22 18.48 -0.06
C HIS A 154 -1.27 17.07 -0.64
N PHE A 155 -2.32 16.29 -0.36
CA PHE A 155 -2.47 14.94 -0.88
C PHE A 155 -2.46 14.92 -2.41
N ALA A 156 -3.20 15.81 -3.07
CA ALA A 156 -3.24 15.87 -4.52
C ALA A 156 -1.85 16.12 -5.14
N LYS A 157 -1.09 17.06 -4.58
CA LYS A 157 0.28 17.38 -5.04
C LYS A 157 1.24 16.21 -4.84
N VAL A 158 1.20 15.58 -3.67
CA VAL A 158 2.12 14.49 -3.33
C VAL A 158 1.76 13.19 -4.05
N PHE A 159 0.47 12.93 -4.24
CA PHE A 159 0.01 11.80 -5.02
C PHE A 159 0.36 11.96 -6.51
N ALA A 160 0.24 13.17 -7.07
CA ALA A 160 0.73 13.46 -8.41
C ALA A 160 2.25 13.22 -8.52
N LYS A 161 3.03 13.72 -7.56
CA LYS A 161 4.47 13.46 -7.46
C LYS A 161 4.79 11.95 -7.40
N LEU A 162 4.00 11.17 -6.66
CA LEU A 162 4.15 9.71 -6.58
C LEU A 162 3.86 9.02 -7.92
N LEU A 163 2.80 9.42 -8.62
CA LEU A 163 2.45 8.87 -9.94
C LEU A 163 3.50 9.21 -11.00
N GLU A 164 4.13 10.38 -10.90
CA GLU A 164 5.17 10.83 -11.82
C GLU A 164 6.59 10.38 -11.42
N LEU A 165 6.73 9.63 -10.32
CA LEU A 165 8.03 9.19 -9.82
C LEU A 165 8.74 8.35 -10.89
N GLY A 166 9.95 8.77 -11.26
CA GLY A 166 10.76 8.11 -12.30
C GLY A 166 10.50 8.59 -13.73
N ILE A 167 9.48 9.43 -13.96
CA ILE A 167 9.26 10.05 -15.27
C ILE A 167 10.29 11.17 -15.47
N ARG A 168 11.15 11.03 -16.48
CA ARG A 168 12.05 12.10 -16.91
C ARG A 168 11.37 12.99 -17.93
N ARG A 169 11.56 14.30 -17.79
CA ARG A 169 11.04 15.31 -18.73
C ARG A 169 12.18 16.19 -19.21
N ASP A 170 12.15 16.58 -20.48
CA ASP A 170 13.10 17.55 -21.03
C ASP A 170 12.76 18.99 -20.58
N ALA A 171 13.56 19.95 -21.00
CA ALA A 171 13.37 21.38 -20.70
C ALA A 171 12.03 21.95 -21.21
N SER A 172 11.36 21.28 -22.15
CA SER A 172 10.04 21.65 -22.67
C SER A 172 8.88 20.96 -21.92
N GLY A 173 9.18 20.11 -20.93
CA GLY A 173 8.20 19.34 -20.16
C GLY A 173 7.73 18.06 -20.85
N LYS A 174 8.30 17.72 -22.01
CA LYS A 174 7.97 16.49 -22.74
C LYS A 174 8.62 15.31 -22.06
N VAL A 175 7.86 14.22 -21.88
CA VAL A 175 8.38 12.97 -21.32
C VAL A 175 9.45 12.40 -22.26
N ILE A 176 10.62 12.10 -21.69
CA ILE A 176 11.74 11.48 -22.40
C ILE A 176 11.97 10.08 -21.86
N ASN A 177 12.10 9.11 -22.76
CA ASN A 177 12.54 7.75 -22.44
C ASN A 177 13.97 7.59 -22.95
N GLU A 178 14.97 7.73 -22.07
CA GLU A 178 16.37 7.47 -22.41
C GLU A 178 16.61 5.96 -22.69
N GLU A 179 15.76 5.07 -22.19
CA GLU A 179 15.92 3.61 -22.30
C GLU A 179 15.43 3.00 -23.62
N ASN A 180 14.63 3.74 -24.41
CA ASN A 180 14.16 3.25 -25.72
C ASN A 180 15.21 3.35 -26.83
N VAL A 181 16.43 3.78 -26.51
CA VAL A 181 17.48 4.07 -27.50
C VAL A 181 18.42 2.86 -27.71
N GLU A 182 18.59 1.97 -26.73
CA GLU A 182 19.49 0.80 -26.89
C GLU A 182 18.82 -0.49 -27.33
N ASP A 183 17.50 -0.67 -27.15
CA ASP A 183 16.82 -1.91 -27.59
C ASP A 183 15.35 -1.68 -28.00
N GLY A 184 15.14 -0.58 -28.74
CA GLY A 184 13.87 -0.10 -29.32
C GLY A 184 12.60 -0.90 -29.01
N TYR A 185 11.65 -0.27 -28.33
CA TYR A 185 10.32 -0.80 -28.02
C TYR A 185 9.73 -1.67 -29.14
N LYS A 186 9.77 -2.99 -28.96
CA LYS A 186 9.08 -3.97 -29.81
C LYS A 186 7.67 -4.12 -29.25
N SER A 187 6.70 -3.43 -29.86
CA SER A 187 5.28 -3.68 -29.57
C SER A 187 5.01 -5.18 -29.58
N ALA A 188 4.32 -5.69 -28.56
CA ALA A 188 3.79 -7.04 -28.61
C ALA A 188 2.98 -7.21 -29.92
N PRO A 189 3.14 -8.33 -30.65
CA PRO A 189 2.40 -8.56 -31.88
C PRO A 189 0.90 -8.41 -31.59
N LYS A 190 0.18 -7.74 -32.49
CA LYS A 190 -1.28 -7.59 -32.37
C LYS A 190 -1.90 -8.99 -32.20
N LYS A 191 -2.70 -9.19 -31.15
CA LYS A 191 -3.52 -10.39 -31.02
C LYS A 191 -4.44 -10.49 -32.24
N SER A 192 -4.59 -11.69 -32.77
CA SER A 192 -5.56 -11.94 -33.84
C SER A 192 -6.97 -11.63 -33.36
N ASP A 193 -7.78 -11.05 -34.24
CA ASP A 193 -9.21 -10.78 -33.97
C ASP A 193 -10.05 -12.07 -33.91
N THR A 194 -9.45 -13.22 -34.22
CA THR A 194 -10.04 -14.55 -34.09
C THR A 194 -9.79 -15.11 -32.69
N ALA A 195 -10.88 -15.47 -32.00
CA ALA A 195 -10.84 -16.17 -30.73
C ALA A 195 -10.35 -17.61 -30.92
N THR A 196 -9.19 -17.95 -30.36
CA THR A 196 -8.74 -19.33 -30.20
C THR A 196 -8.84 -19.72 -28.72
N ALA A 197 -9.85 -20.53 -28.39
CA ALA A 197 -9.77 -21.55 -27.33
C ALA A 197 -9.82 -22.89 -28.07
N SER A 198 -9.20 -24.00 -27.66
CA SER A 198 -8.77 -24.48 -26.35
C SER A 198 -7.65 -25.50 -26.59
N GLY A 199 -6.52 -25.34 -25.95
CA GLY A 199 -5.40 -26.29 -26.02
C GLY A 199 -4.29 -25.84 -25.07
N ASP A 200 -3.68 -26.81 -24.38
CA ASP A 200 -2.72 -26.62 -23.30
C ASP A 200 -1.69 -25.52 -23.58
N GLN A 201 -1.53 -24.62 -22.61
CA GLN A 201 -0.69 -23.44 -22.72
C GLN A 201 0.78 -23.87 -22.64
N GLY A 202 1.51 -23.69 -23.75
CA GLY A 202 2.95 -23.93 -23.79
C GLY A 202 3.75 -22.92 -22.94
N PRO A 203 5.06 -23.20 -22.71
CA PRO A 203 5.94 -22.30 -21.97
C PRO A 203 5.98 -20.90 -22.62
N GLY A 204 5.73 -19.87 -21.81
CA GLY A 204 5.68 -18.47 -22.26
C GLY A 204 4.28 -17.85 -22.37
N GLN A 205 3.21 -18.53 -21.92
CA GLN A 205 1.88 -17.92 -21.79
C GLN A 205 1.44 -17.70 -20.33
N ILE A 206 0.55 -16.71 -20.16
CA ILE A 206 0.19 -16.07 -18.89
C ILE A 206 -0.46 -17.08 -17.95
N GLY A 207 0.23 -17.38 -16.83
CA GLY A 207 -0.20 -18.34 -15.81
C GLY A 207 0.84 -19.43 -15.52
N HIS A 208 1.69 -19.75 -16.50
CA HIS A 208 2.75 -20.76 -16.33
C HIS A 208 3.89 -20.27 -15.42
N GLU A 209 4.12 -18.96 -15.34
CA GLU A 209 5.12 -18.32 -14.45
C GLU A 209 4.57 -18.02 -13.04
N ALA A 210 3.25 -17.86 -12.90
CA ALA A 210 2.63 -17.52 -11.62
C ALA A 210 2.59 -18.69 -10.63
N ALA A 211 2.47 -19.93 -11.14
CA ALA A 211 2.47 -21.14 -10.32
C ALA A 211 3.80 -21.37 -9.57
N PRO A 212 4.98 -21.36 -10.24
CA PRO A 212 6.26 -21.51 -9.56
C PRO A 212 6.56 -20.35 -8.60
N LEU A 213 6.20 -19.11 -8.95
CA LEU A 213 6.37 -17.94 -8.06
C LEU A 213 5.52 -18.03 -6.79
N LYS A 214 4.30 -18.58 -6.88
CA LYS A 214 3.42 -18.80 -5.73
C LYS A 214 3.96 -19.90 -4.81
N GLU A 215 4.59 -20.94 -5.36
CA GLU A 215 5.27 -21.97 -4.56
C GLU A 215 6.57 -21.47 -3.93
N GLU A 216 7.37 -20.69 -4.64
CA GLU A 216 8.61 -20.10 -4.11
C GLU A 216 8.32 -19.11 -2.99
N ASN A 217 7.29 -18.27 -3.13
CA ASN A 217 6.84 -17.37 -2.07
C ASN A 217 6.39 -18.14 -0.82
N LYS A 218 5.69 -19.28 -0.98
CA LYS A 218 5.34 -20.17 0.14
C LYS A 218 6.58 -20.78 0.81
N LYS A 219 7.58 -21.23 0.03
CA LYS A 219 8.84 -21.78 0.56
C LYS A 219 9.65 -20.72 1.32
N PHE A 220 9.64 -19.48 0.86
CA PHE A 220 10.33 -18.37 1.52
C PHE A 220 9.66 -17.98 2.85
N GLN A 221 8.32 -17.94 2.89
CA GLN A 221 7.56 -17.71 4.12
C GLN A 221 7.76 -18.83 5.15
N GLY A 222 7.86 -20.09 4.70
CA GLY A 222 8.17 -21.24 5.57
C GLY A 222 9.56 -21.20 6.19
N ARG A 223 10.58 -20.66 5.49
CA ARG A 223 11.96 -20.56 6.01
C ARG A 223 12.11 -19.56 7.16
N LYS A 224 11.29 -18.51 7.22
CA LYS A 224 11.34 -17.52 8.33
C LYS A 224 10.85 -18.09 9.66
N ASN A 225 10.01 -19.13 9.65
CA ASN A 225 9.54 -19.79 10.88
C ASN A 225 10.60 -20.70 11.54
N GLY A 226 11.75 -20.93 10.88
CA GLY A 226 12.85 -21.76 11.40
C GLY A 226 14.03 -20.97 11.97
N ALA A 227 14.09 -19.66 11.77
CA ALA A 227 15.15 -18.81 12.33
C ALA A 227 14.67 -18.21 13.65
N LYS A 228 14.72 -19.01 14.72
CA LYS A 228 14.68 -18.49 16.09
C LYS A 228 15.96 -17.70 16.36
N LEU A 229 15.81 -16.44 16.73
CA LEU A 229 16.61 -15.79 17.76
C LEU A 229 15.71 -15.62 18.98
#